data_AF-A0A355RWR3-F1
#
_entry.id   AF-A0A355RWR3-F1
#
_cell.length_a   1.000
_cell.length_b   1.000
_cell.length_c   1.000
_cell.angle_alpha   90.00
_cell.angle_beta   90.00
_cell.angle_gamma   90.00
#
_symmetry.space_group_name_H-M   'P 1'
#
loop_
_entity.id
_entity.type
_entity.pdbx_description
1 polymer ?
#
loop_
_entity_poly.entity_id
_entity_poly.type
_entity_poly.pdbx_seq_one_letter_code
_entity_poly.pdbx_strand_id
1 'polypeptide(L)'
;MPIEIVPEWMVNLDDEDIAFIKNFLLSSGSLKEMAKIYGVTYPTVRLRLDRLIQKININEDNSNDKYVALIKRLAINEKIDFDTA
;
A
#
# COMPACT_ATOMS: atom_id res chain seq x y z
N MET A 1 10.48 -18.39 -1.44
CA MET A 1 9.25 -18.47 -2.24
C MET A 1 9.19 -17.22 -3.10
N PRO A 2 9.00 -17.34 -4.42
CA PRO A 2 8.70 -16.19 -5.24
C PRO A 2 7.40 -15.53 -4.75
N ILE A 3 7.24 -14.23 -5.00
CA ILE A 3 5.95 -13.57 -4.80
C ILE A 3 5.03 -14.09 -5.91
N GLU A 4 4.28 -15.15 -5.62
CA GLU A 4 3.33 -15.74 -6.58
C GLU A 4 2.01 -14.96 -6.62
N ILE A 5 1.74 -14.17 -5.58
CA ILE A 5 0.53 -13.36 -5.43
C ILE A 5 0.96 -11.94 -5.08
N VAL A 6 0.52 -10.96 -5.88
CA VAL A 6 0.76 -9.55 -5.61
C VAL A 6 -0.07 -9.12 -4.38
N PRO A 7 0.55 -8.60 -3.32
CA PRO A 7 -0.17 -8.10 -2.15
C PRO A 7 -1.14 -6.98 -2.49
N GLU A 8 -2.26 -6.88 -1.75
CA GLU A 8 -3.33 -5.91 -2.03
C GLU A 8 -2.85 -4.46 -1.96
N TRP A 9 -1.91 -4.15 -1.05
CA TRP A 9 -1.30 -2.82 -0.92
C TRP A 9 -0.54 -2.37 -2.18
N MET A 10 -0.08 -3.32 -3.02
CA MET A 10 0.66 -3.06 -4.25
C MET A 10 -0.24 -2.91 -5.48
N VAL A 11 -1.52 -3.29 -5.42
CA VAL A 11 -2.38 -3.45 -6.61
C VAL A 11 -2.54 -2.16 -7.43
N ASN A 12 -2.53 -1.00 -6.78
CA ASN A 12 -2.68 0.30 -7.47
C ASN A 12 -1.36 1.09 -7.57
N LEU A 13 -0.22 0.49 -7.22
CA LEU A 13 1.08 1.14 -7.40
C LEU A 13 1.51 1.05 -8.87
N ASP A 14 2.01 2.15 -9.41
CA ASP A 14 2.53 2.18 -10.78
C ASP A 14 4.00 1.76 -10.83
N ASP A 15 4.54 1.56 -12.04
CA ASP A 15 5.92 1.12 -12.22
C ASP A 15 6.93 2.10 -11.59
N GLU A 16 6.59 3.39 -11.58
CA GLU A 16 7.40 4.44 -10.97
C GLU A 16 7.42 4.33 -9.43
N ASP A 17 6.29 4.02 -8.81
CA ASP A 17 6.18 3.74 -7.38
C ASP A 17 7.02 2.51 -7.01
N ILE A 18 6.94 1.44 -7.80
CA ILE A 18 7.72 0.22 -7.57
C ILE A 18 9.23 0.48 -7.73
N ALA A 19 9.62 1.23 -8.77
CA ALA A 19 11.00 1.64 -8.96
C ALA A 19 11.50 2.53 -7.81
N PHE A 20 10.65 3.42 -7.31
CA PHE A 20 10.95 4.25 -6.16
C PHE A 20 11.18 3.41 -4.90
N ILE A 21 10.30 2.45 -4.60
CA ILE A 21 10.44 1.53 -3.46
C ILE A 21 11.76 0.75 -3.57
N LYS A 22 12.05 0.19 -4.74
CA LYS A 22 13.29 -0.56 -4.98
C LYS A 22 14.52 0.31 -4.69
N ASN A 23 14.58 1.51 -5.26
CA ASN A 23 15.71 2.42 -5.07
C ASN A 23 15.80 2.91 -3.62
N PHE A 24 14.66 3.14 -2.97
CA PHE A 24 14.59 3.51 -1.56
C PHE A 24 15.21 2.42 -0.68
N LEU A 25 14.85 1.16 -0.89
CA LEU A 25 15.43 0.01 -0.17
C LEU A 25 16.94 -0.14 -0.44
N LEU A 26 17.38 -0.01 -1.70
CA LEU A 26 18.80 -0.07 -2.06
C LEU A 26 19.61 1.08 -1.44
N SER A 27 18.97 2.22 -1.15
CA SER A 27 19.55 3.36 -0.45
C SER A 27 19.44 3.27 1.09
N SER A 28 19.05 2.11 1.63
CA SER A 28 18.78 1.90 3.06
C SER A 28 17.74 2.88 3.64
N GLY A 29 16.77 3.30 2.82
CA GLY A 29 15.74 4.27 3.18
C GLY A 29 16.23 5.72 3.31
N SER A 30 17.42 6.04 2.79
CA SER A 30 17.99 7.39 2.89
C SER A 30 17.36 8.35 1.88
N LEU A 31 16.46 9.21 2.35
CA LEU A 31 15.89 10.30 1.55
C LEU A 31 16.95 11.24 0.97
N LYS A 32 18.09 11.43 1.68
CA LYS A 32 19.20 12.26 1.21
C LYS A 32 19.93 11.60 0.05
N GLU A 33 20.10 10.29 0.09
CA GLU A 33 20.75 9.56 -1.00
C GLU A 33 19.83 9.45 -2.22
N MET A 34 18.54 9.19 -1.99
CA MET A 34 17.52 9.26 -3.02
C MET A 34 17.50 10.63 -3.71
N ALA A 35 17.60 11.73 -2.97
CA ALA A 35 17.68 13.06 -3.56
C ALA A 35 18.85 13.20 -4.56
N LYS A 36 20.01 12.62 -4.26
CA LYS A 36 21.15 12.58 -5.18
C LYS A 36 20.87 11.71 -6.40
N ILE A 37 20.34 10.50 -6.20
CA ILE A 37 20.04 9.53 -7.28
C ILE A 37 19.06 10.13 -8.29
N TYR A 38 18.01 10.80 -7.81
CA TYR A 38 16.98 11.40 -8.65
C TYR A 38 17.33 12.82 -9.13
N GLY A 39 18.46 13.40 -8.69
CA GLY A 39 18.87 14.76 -9.07
C GLY A 39 17.92 15.86 -8.59
N VAL A 40 17.21 15.63 -7.48
CA VAL A 40 16.21 16.56 -6.93
C VAL A 40 16.52 16.92 -5.49
N THR A 41 15.76 17.84 -4.91
CA THR A 41 15.98 18.26 -3.51
C THR A 41 15.43 17.22 -2.52
N TYR A 42 15.99 17.21 -1.31
CA TYR A 42 15.48 16.37 -0.22
C TYR A 42 13.97 16.57 0.05
N PRO A 43 13.44 17.82 0.14
CA PRO A 43 12.00 18.04 0.26
C PRO A 43 11.18 17.40 -0.87
N THR A 44 11.68 17.40 -2.11
CA THR A 44 11.00 16.79 -3.26
C THR A 44 10.86 15.29 -3.09
N VAL A 45 11.93 14.59 -2.69
CA VAL A 45 11.88 13.15 -2.45
C VAL A 45 10.99 12.81 -1.26
N ARG A 46 11.06 13.61 -0.20
CA ARG A 46 10.20 13.42 0.98
C ARG A 46 8.73 13.48 0.60
N LEU A 47 8.33 14.48 -0.18
CA LEU A 47 6.95 14.61 -0.66
C LEU A 47 6.52 13.39 -1.50
N ARG A 48 7.42 12.85 -2.33
CA ARG A 48 7.16 11.64 -3.11
C ARG A 48 6.97 10.42 -2.21
N LEU A 49 7.81 10.24 -1.19
CA LEU A 49 7.65 9.17 -0.20
C LEU A 49 6.33 9.30 0.56
N ASP A 50 5.98 10.50 1.02
CA ASP A 50 4.74 10.74 1.78
C ASP A 50 3.50 10.38 0.94
N ARG A 51 3.50 10.74 -0.36
CA ARG A 51 2.43 10.37 -1.30
C ARG A 51 2.33 8.87 -1.52
N LEU A 52 3.47 8.19 -1.65
CA LEU A 52 3.51 6.73 -1.80
C LEU A 52 2.95 6.04 -0.56
N ILE A 53 3.34 6.48 0.65
CA ILE A 53 2.81 5.96 1.92
C ILE A 53 1.28 6.17 1.97
N GLN A 54 0.79 7.35 1.61
CA GLN A 54 -0.66 7.61 1.55
C GLN A 54 -1.37 6.67 0.59
N LYS A 55 -0.81 6.44 -0.60
CA LYS A 55 -1.38 5.53 -1.61
C LYS A 55 -1.47 4.09 -1.09
N ILE A 56 -0.44 3.63 -0.38
CA ILE A 56 -0.40 2.32 0.28
C ILE A 56 -1.51 2.21 1.34
N ASN A 57 -1.61 3.17 2.25
CA ASN A 57 -2.63 3.16 3.31
C ASN A 57 -4.06 3.15 2.73
N ILE A 58 -4.32 3.96 1.70
CA ILE A 58 -5.63 4.00 1.04
C ILE A 58 -5.97 2.64 0.41
N ASN A 59 -5.00 1.94 -0.17
CA ASN A 59 -5.24 0.61 -0.73
C ASN A 59 -5.58 -0.40 0.37
N GLU A 60 -4.86 -0.38 1.49
CA GLU A 60 -5.13 -1.27 2.63
C GLU A 60 -6.49 -0.97 3.29
N ASP A 61 -6.84 0.30 3.48
CA ASP A 61 -8.12 0.71 4.07
C ASP A 61 -9.31 0.32 3.17
N ASN A 62 -9.20 0.55 1.85
CA ASN A 62 -10.23 0.11 0.89
C ASN A 62 -10.42 -1.41 0.89
N SER A 63 -9.37 -2.16 1.22
CA SER A 63 -9.43 -3.62 1.33
C SER A 63 -10.26 -4.01 2.56
N ASN A 64 -9.94 -3.43 3.72
CA ASN A 64 -10.68 -3.65 4.97
C ASN A 64 -12.17 -3.31 4.83
N ASP A 65 -12.50 -2.19 4.18
CA ASP A 65 -13.89 -1.77 3.98
C ASP A 65 -14.68 -2.76 3.11
N LYS A 66 -14.07 -3.39 2.10
CA LYS A 66 -14.71 -4.43 1.29
C LYS A 66 -15.05 -5.66 2.12
N TYR A 67 -14.17 -6.09 3.01
CA TYR A 67 -14.44 -7.23 3.90
C TYR A 67 -15.55 -6.90 4.90
N VAL A 68 -15.55 -5.71 5.48
CA VAL A 68 -16.63 -5.24 6.37
C VAL A 68 -17.97 -5.18 5.62
N ALA A 69 -17.99 -4.66 4.39
CA ALA A 69 -19.19 -4.62 3.56
C ALA A 69 -19.70 -6.02 3.20
N LEU A 70 -18.80 -6.97 2.91
CA LEU A 70 -19.15 -8.35 2.65
C LEU A 70 -19.79 -9.01 3.87
N ILE A 71 -19.18 -8.85 5.06
CA ILE A 71 -19.71 -9.39 6.32
C ILE A 71 -21.10 -8.79 6.61
N LYS A 72 -21.26 -7.47 6.47
CA LYS A 72 -22.57 -6.81 6.61
C LYS A 72 -23.62 -7.39 5.66
N ARG A 73 -23.26 -7.64 4.40
CA ARG A 73 -24.16 -8.24 3.41
C ARG A 73 -24.51 -9.69 3.75
N LEU A 74 -23.57 -10.47 4.26
CA LEU A 74 -23.80 -11.86 4.68
C LEU A 74 -24.72 -11.93 5.91
N ALA A 75 -24.55 -11.01 6.87
CA ALA A 75 -25.42 -10.89 8.04
C ALA A 75 -26.85 -10.46 7.65
N ILE A 76 -27.00 -9.50 6.74
CA ILE A 76 -28.31 -9.08 6.22
C ILE A 76 -29.03 -10.20 5.47
N ASN A 77 -28.28 -11.06 4.76
CA ASN A 77 -28.84 -12.18 4.01
C ASN A 77 -29.10 -13.44 4.88
N GLU A 78 -29.15 -13.29 6.22
CA GLU A 78 -29.46 -14.36 7.20
C GLU A 78 -28.58 -15.62 7.10
N LYS A 79 -27.38 -15.53 6.51
CA LYS A 79 -26.46 -16.68 6.37
C LYS A 79 -25.48 -16.83 7.53
N ILE A 80 -25.51 -15.94 8.52
CA ILE A 80 -24.68 -16.01 9.72
C ILE A 80 -25.59 -15.77 10.92
N ASP A 81 -25.86 -16.84 11.67
CA ASP A 81 -26.54 -16.74 12.96
C ASP A 81 -25.54 -16.30 14.02
N PHE A 82 -25.95 -15.38 14.90
CA PHE A 82 -25.08 -14.68 15.86
C PHE A 82 -24.64 -15.56 17.03
N ASP A 83 -25.14 -16.79 17.13
CA ASP A 83 -24.94 -17.70 18.27
C ASP A 83 -23.65 -18.54 18.24
N THR A 84 -22.71 -18.28 17.33
CA THR A 84 -21.40 -18.97 17.38
C THR A 84 -20.36 -18.13 18.12
N ALA A 85 -20.58 -17.94 19.42
CA ALA A 85 -19.61 -17.40 20.38
C ALA A 85 -18.93 -18.55 21.14
#